data_AF-A0A6J6B4F8-F1
#
_entry.id   AF-A0A6J6B4F8-F1
#
_cell.length_a   1.000
_cell.length_b   1.000
_cell.length_c   1.000
_cell.angle_alpha   90.00
_cell.angle_beta   90.00
_cell.angle_gamma   90.00
#
_symmetry.space_group_name_H-M   'P 1'
#
loop_
_entity.id
_entity.type
_entity.pdbx_description
1 polymer ?
#
loop_
_entity_poly.entity_id
_entity_poly.type
_entity_poly.pdbx_seq_one_letter_code
_entity_poly.pdbx_strand_id
1 'polypeptide(L)'
;MWLVRASIQHQRGRKSETDIPLLIEFMSRHSSESEFFIAKAIGWALRDLSRINNLEVKKFLKTHPELDKVAVREALKLGYK
;
A
#
# COMPACT_ATOMS: atom_id res chain seq x y z
N MET A 1 -14.16 1.89 -8.39
CA MET A 1 -13.25 0.81 -7.98
C MET A 1 -12.04 0.63 -8.92
N TRP A 2 -12.18 0.23 -10.18
CA TRP A 2 -11.02 -0.09 -11.03
C TRP A 2 -10.03 1.06 -11.26
N LEU A 3 -10.52 2.30 -11.40
CA LEU A 3 -9.66 3.48 -11.50
C LEU A 3 -8.84 3.72 -10.22
N VAL A 4 -9.42 3.45 -9.05
CA VAL A 4 -8.71 3.52 -7.76
C VAL A 4 -7.63 2.45 -7.68
N ARG A 5 -7.94 1.23 -8.11
CA ARG A 5 -6.93 0.16 -8.18
C ARG A 5 -5.79 0.53 -9.12
N ALA A 6 -6.10 1.10 -10.28
CA ALA A 6 -5.09 1.56 -11.23
C ALA A 6 -4.24 2.69 -10.64
N SER A 7 -4.84 3.67 -9.96
CA SER A 7 -4.10 4.76 -9.32
C SER A 7 -3.20 4.26 -8.18
N ILE A 8 -3.57 3.24 -7.43
CA ILE A 8 -2.69 2.68 -6.39
C ILE A 8 -1.53 1.86 -7.01
N GLN A 9 -1.75 1.23 -8.16
CA GLN A 9 -0.79 0.32 -8.80
C GLN A 9 0.06 0.95 -9.90
N HIS A 10 -0.18 2.21 -10.30
CA HIS A 10 0.47 2.83 -11.45
C HIS A 10 2.00 2.95 -11.34
N GLN A 11 2.54 2.93 -10.11
CA GLN A 11 3.99 3.01 -9.85
C GLN A 11 4.67 1.65 -9.68
N ARG A 12 3.92 0.55 -9.84
CA ARG A 12 4.46 -0.79 -9.61
C ARG A 12 5.67 -1.07 -10.50
N GLY A 13 6.75 -1.55 -9.90
CA GLY A 13 7.99 -1.87 -10.59
C GLY A 13 8.99 -0.70 -10.74
N ARG A 14 8.63 0.52 -10.34
CA ARG A 14 9.53 1.70 -10.41
C ARG A 14 10.71 1.67 -9.45
N LYS A 15 10.68 0.81 -8.41
CA LYS A 15 11.78 0.65 -7.43
C LYS A 15 12.17 2.02 -6.83
N SER A 16 13.43 2.43 -6.95
CA SER A 16 13.95 3.71 -6.44
C SER A 16 13.30 4.95 -7.06
N GLU A 17 12.62 4.82 -8.19
CA GLU A 17 11.88 5.90 -8.85
C GLU A 17 10.41 6.01 -8.38
N THR A 18 10.03 5.24 -7.35
CA THR A 18 8.70 5.35 -6.75
C THR A 18 8.55 6.69 -6.05
N ASP A 19 7.56 7.48 -6.45
CA ASP A 19 7.10 8.66 -5.72
C ASP A 19 6.32 8.18 -4.49
N ILE A 20 7.03 8.05 -3.37
CA ILE A 20 6.50 7.56 -2.10
C ILE A 20 5.40 8.50 -1.55
N PRO A 21 5.61 9.84 -1.47
CA PRO A 21 4.55 10.75 -1.03
C PRO A 21 3.23 10.58 -1.81
N LEU A 22 3.30 10.51 -3.14
CA LEU A 22 2.11 10.33 -3.98
C LEU A 22 1.46 8.97 -3.77
N LEU A 23 2.25 7.90 -3.63
CA LEU A 23 1.74 6.56 -3.36
C LEU A 23 1.00 6.51 -2.01
N ILE A 24 1.57 7.12 -0.98
CA ILE A 24 0.96 7.21 0.36
C ILE A 24 -0.36 7.99 0.28
N GLU A 25 -0.41 9.12 -0.42
CA GLU A 25 -1.64 9.90 -0.61
C GLU A 25 -2.78 9.05 -1.20
N PHE A 26 -2.49 8.30 -2.26
CA PHE A 26 -3.48 7.44 -2.90
C PHE A 26 -3.93 6.30 -1.99
N MET A 27 -3.03 5.67 -1.23
CA MET A 27 -3.42 4.62 -0.29
C MET A 27 -4.25 5.18 0.89
N SER A 28 -3.86 6.33 1.44
CA SER A 28 -4.57 6.99 2.55
C SER A 28 -5.99 7.41 2.17
N ARG A 29 -6.21 7.91 0.95
CA ARG A 29 -7.56 8.28 0.47
C ARG A 29 -8.54 7.10 0.45
N HIS A 30 -8.03 5.87 0.37
CA HIS A 30 -8.82 4.65 0.23
C HIS A 30 -8.58 3.65 1.36
N SER A 31 -7.97 4.05 2.48
CA SER A 31 -7.56 3.17 3.57
C SER A 31 -8.72 2.51 4.32
N SER A 32 -9.85 3.22 4.40
CA SER A 32 -11.07 2.76 5.08
C SER A 32 -11.99 1.91 4.19
N GLU A 33 -11.62 1.70 2.91
CA GLU A 33 -12.43 0.91 1.99
C GLU A 33 -12.20 -0.60 2.18
N SER A 34 -13.28 -1.34 2.44
CA SER A 34 -13.25 -2.80 2.58
C SER A 34 -13.45 -3.55 1.26
N GLU A 35 -13.41 -2.85 0.11
CA GLU A 35 -13.52 -3.50 -1.19
C GLU A 35 -12.26 -4.35 -1.44
N PHE A 36 -12.45 -5.62 -1.78
CA PHE A 36 -11.39 -6.62 -1.84
C PHE A 36 -10.25 -6.24 -2.81
N PHE A 37 -10.57 -5.78 -4.02
CA PHE A 37 -9.55 -5.43 -5.02
C PHE A 37 -8.79 -4.14 -4.67
N ILE A 38 -9.40 -3.21 -3.94
CA ILE A 38 -8.73 -2.02 -3.41
C ILE A 38 -7.81 -2.40 -2.24
N ALA A 39 -8.30 -3.17 -1.27
CA ALA A 39 -7.49 -3.69 -0.16
C ALA A 39 -6.27 -4.48 -0.67
N LYS A 40 -6.44 -5.32 -1.71
CA LYS A 40 -5.34 -6.04 -2.37
C LYS A 40 -4.36 -5.09 -3.05
N ALA A 41 -4.85 -4.01 -3.67
CA ALA A 41 -3.98 -3.03 -4.32
C ALA A 41 -3.11 -2.30 -3.28
N ILE A 42 -3.69 -1.86 -2.17
CA ILE A 42 -2.95 -1.24 -1.06
C ILE A 42 -1.91 -2.22 -0.51
N GLY A 43 -2.32 -3.46 -0.23
CA GLY A 43 -1.41 -4.48 0.29
C GLY A 43 -0.23 -4.81 -0.63
N TRP A 44 -0.42 -4.82 -1.96
CA TRP A 44 0.66 -4.99 -2.91
C TRP A 44 1.57 -3.76 -3.02
N ALA A 45 1.00 -2.56 -2.97
CA ALA A 45 1.78 -1.32 -2.95
C ALA A 45 2.68 -1.25 -1.71
N LEU A 46 2.14 -1.57 -0.52
CA LEU A 46 2.93 -1.62 0.72
C LEU A 46 4.03 -2.69 0.67
N ARG A 47 3.73 -3.85 0.09
CA ARG A 47 4.74 -4.91 -0.11
C ARG A 47 5.88 -4.43 -1.01
N ASP A 48 5.57 -3.79 -2.14
CA ASP A 48 6.61 -3.27 -3.03
C ASP A 48 7.40 -2.14 -2.36
N LEU A 49 6.71 -1.24 -1.64
CA LEU A 49 7.33 -0.17 -0.86
C LEU A 49 8.27 -0.70 0.24
N SER A 50 7.95 -1.83 0.88
CA SER A 50 8.78 -2.41 1.95
C SER A 50 10.20 -2.77 1.49
N ARG A 51 10.40 -3.02 0.18
CA ARG A 51 11.72 -3.29 -0.41
C ARG A 51 12.56 -2.03 -0.61
N ILE A 52 11.93 -0.85 -0.56
CA ILE A 52 12.55 0.46 -0.81
C ILE A 52 12.68 1.23 0.50
N ASN A 53 11.59 1.31 1.28
CA ASN A 53 11.52 2.05 2.53
C ASN A 53 10.55 1.39 3.52
N ASN A 54 11.09 0.51 4.37
CA ASN A 54 10.31 -0.22 5.37
C ASN A 54 9.79 0.70 6.52
N LEU A 55 10.49 1.81 6.80
CA LEU A 55 10.05 2.76 7.84
C LEU A 55 8.71 3.41 7.46
N GLU A 56 8.53 3.79 6.20
CA GLU A 56 7.26 4.34 5.72
C GLU A 56 6.13 3.32 5.75
N VAL A 57 6.39 2.04 5.46
CA VAL A 57 5.38 0.97 5.61
C VAL A 57 4.95 0.82 7.07
N LYS A 58 5.90 0.77 8.01
CA LYS A 58 5.60 0.67 9.46
C LYS A 58 4.79 1.89 9.94
N LYS A 59 5.15 3.08 9.49
CA LYS A 59 4.44 4.33 9.80
C LYS A 59 3.03 4.33 9.22
N PHE A 60 2.87 3.90 7.96
CA PHE A 60 1.56 3.82 7.30
C PHE A 60 0.62 2.86 8.04
N LEU A 61 1.09 1.66 8.38
CA LEU A 61 0.30 0.67 9.13
C LEU A 61 -0.08 1.15 10.54
N LYS A 62 0.80 1.91 11.20
CA LYS A 62 0.52 2.50 12.53
C LYS A 62 -0.51 3.63 12.46
N THR A 63 -0.49 4.41 11.38
CA THR A 63 -1.35 5.60 11.21
C THR A 63 -2.73 5.26 10.65
N HIS A 64 -2.90 4.10 10.03
CA HIS A 64 -4.17 3.63 9.47
C HIS A 64 -4.59 2.30 10.13
N PRO A 65 -4.97 2.30 11.43
CA PRO A 65 -5.43 1.09 12.12
C PRO A 65 -6.72 0.50 11.53
N GLU A 66 -7.46 1.28 10.74
CA GLU A 66 -8.69 0.89 10.05
C GLU A 66 -8.46 0.04 8.79
N LEU A 67 -7.20 -0.15 8.36
CA LEU A 67 -6.87 -0.86 7.14
C LEU A 67 -7.45 -2.28 7.11
N ASP A 68 -7.99 -2.69 5.97
CA ASP A 68 -8.55 -4.03 5.81
C ASP A 68 -7.50 -5.12 6.09
N LYS A 69 -7.92 -6.20 6.75
CA LYS A 69 -7.05 -7.33 7.14
C LYS A 69 -6.33 -7.96 5.94
N VAL A 70 -6.94 -7.94 4.76
CA VAL A 70 -6.33 -8.42 3.51
C VAL A 70 -5.14 -7.52 3.13
N ALA A 71 -5.30 -6.21 3.21
CA ALA A 71 -4.24 -5.25 2.92
C ALA A 71 -3.05 -5.44 3.88
N VAL A 72 -3.32 -5.54 5.18
CA VAL A 72 -2.30 -5.81 6.22
C VAL A 72 -1.59 -7.12 5.95
N ARG A 73 -2.31 -8.23 5.75
CA ARG A 73 -1.71 -9.55 5.47
C ARG A 73 -0.84 -9.53 4.23
N GLU A 74 -1.26 -8.82 3.18
CA GLU A 74 -0.48 -8.72 1.95
C GLU A 74 0.79 -7.90 2.15
N ALA A 75 0.74 -6.79 2.89
CA ALA A 75 1.90 -5.96 3.20
C ALA A 75 2.99 -6.76 3.94
N LEU A 76 2.60 -7.62 4.89
CA LEU A 76 3.51 -8.40 5.73
C LEU A 76 4.16 -9.61 5.05
N LYS A 77 3.67 -10.03 3.87
CA LYS A 77 3.99 -11.35 3.28
C LYS A 77 5.46 -11.55 2.86
N LEU A 78 6.26 -10.49 2.68
CA LEU A 78 7.63 -10.60 2.13
C LEU A 78 8.71 -9.70 2.77
N GLY A 79 8.45 -9.01 3.89
CA GLY A 79 9.41 -7.97 4.31
C GLY A 79 9.31 -7.41 5.72
N TYR A 80 8.65 -8.07 6.68
CA TYR A 80 8.91 -7.79 8.09
C TYR A 80 10.15 -8.59 8.52
N LYS A 81 11.34 -8.03 8.27
CA LYS A 81 12.49 -8.19 9.16
C LYS A 81 12.74 -6.84 9.80
#